data_AF-A0A1Q6V2E8-F1
#
_entry.id   AF-A0A1Q6V2E8-F1
#
_cell.length_a   1.000
_cell.length_b   1.000
_cell.length_c   1.000
_cell.angle_alpha   90.00
_cell.angle_beta   90.00
_cell.angle_gamma   90.00
#
_symmetry.space_group_name_H-M   'P 1'
#
loop_
_entity.id
_entity.type
_entity.pdbx_description
1 polymer ?
#
loop_
_entity_poly.entity_id
_entity_poly.type
_entity_poly.pdbx_seq_one_letter_code
_entity_poly.pdbx_strand_id
1 'polypeptide(L)'
;MTYLNFEELKTIKDNLIKYVKSINIDVKANSKSKRRLGCFIQKTSTYQKNIIKISSNLTDKRFIEVLTHEFAHFVHNIMINRIEDNNDNLNFVFNIDKNNIDLVKIINKELINVTYYVDKNSSFENLNKDKDEIKNKIKTLEATIKEKYPYFLKSKPFFEFNKYIKKSEARFLLKYDNVKLITPFLRREKSLSINNIDKDFKDMPIEFRNYIRLRSLIKKQTNITKKINNLKKYYYSPNELFARFIEGIIIDKNLIKTVANTTYNQFYYLLENGYYPYLNDYLSFLKLNIMQH
;
A
#
# COMPACT_ATOMS: atom_id res chain seq x y z
N MET A 1 6.72 -29.83 -4.30
CA MET A 1 7.36 -29.04 -3.23
C MET A 1 8.05 -30.02 -2.30
N THR A 2 9.38 -30.11 -2.33
CA THR A 2 10.12 -30.61 -1.18
C THR A 2 9.96 -29.56 -0.09
N TYR A 3 9.27 -29.90 1.00
CA TYR A 3 9.20 -29.02 2.15
C TYR A 3 10.61 -28.91 2.72
N LEU A 4 11.23 -27.73 2.57
CA LEU A 4 12.52 -27.47 3.23
C LEU A 4 12.31 -27.66 4.73
N ASN A 5 13.14 -28.50 5.33
CA ASN A 5 13.05 -28.74 6.76
C ASN A 5 13.59 -27.51 7.54
N PHE A 6 13.37 -27.50 8.86
CA PHE A 6 13.76 -26.37 9.70
C PHE A 6 15.28 -26.08 9.66
N GLU A 7 16.12 -27.12 9.62
CA GLU A 7 17.58 -26.99 9.61
C GLU A 7 18.10 -26.42 8.28
N GLU A 8 17.48 -26.81 7.16
CA GLU A 8 17.78 -26.25 5.84
C GLU A 8 17.43 -24.78 5.78
N LEU A 9 16.26 -24.37 6.26
CA LEU A 9 15.85 -22.96 6.29
C LEU A 9 16.79 -22.11 7.16
N LYS A 10 17.21 -22.65 8.31
CA LYS A 10 18.18 -21.97 9.17
C LYS A 10 19.52 -21.78 8.48
N THR A 11 20.02 -22.83 7.83
CA THR A 11 21.30 -22.80 7.08
C THR A 11 21.25 -21.80 5.92
N ILE A 12 20.15 -21.82 5.15
CA ILE A 12 19.90 -20.88 4.05
C ILE A 12 19.91 -19.45 4.58
N LYS A 13 19.14 -19.18 5.65
CA LYS A 13 19.09 -17.85 6.29
C LYS A 13 20.48 -17.35 6.66
N ASP A 14 21.27 -18.17 7.34
CA ASP A 14 22.61 -17.78 7.82
C ASP A 14 23.56 -17.51 6.64
N ASN A 15 23.48 -18.32 5.58
CA ASN A 15 24.25 -18.11 4.35
C ASN A 15 23.87 -16.81 3.63
N LEU A 16 22.56 -16.50 3.51
CA LEU A 16 22.09 -15.25 2.92
C LEU A 16 22.57 -14.04 3.72
N ILE A 17 22.49 -14.09 5.06
CA ILE A 17 23.00 -13.02 5.93
C ILE A 17 24.50 -12.82 5.69
N LYS A 18 25.27 -13.91 5.61
CA LYS A 18 26.72 -13.85 5.36
C LYS A 18 27.02 -13.24 3.99
N TYR A 19 26.31 -13.67 2.95
CA TYR A 19 26.45 -13.13 1.60
C TYR A 19 26.12 -11.63 1.56
N VAL A 20 24.98 -11.21 2.09
CA VAL A 20 24.57 -9.79 2.16
C VAL A 20 25.62 -8.95 2.90
N LYS A 21 26.22 -9.47 3.96
CA LYS A 21 27.32 -8.80 4.67
C LYS A 21 28.61 -8.71 3.85
N SER A 22 28.93 -9.72 3.04
CA SER A 22 30.13 -9.70 2.19
C SER A 22 30.09 -8.63 1.10
N ILE A 23 28.90 -8.26 0.62
CA ILE A 23 28.69 -7.17 -0.35
C ILE A 23 28.52 -5.80 0.32
N ASN A 24 29.04 -5.65 1.54
CA ASN A 24 29.08 -4.40 2.31
C ASN A 24 27.70 -3.84 2.74
N ILE A 25 26.74 -4.72 3.03
CA ILE A 25 25.43 -4.36 3.61
C ILE A 25 25.33 -4.94 5.02
N ASP A 26 25.01 -4.11 6.01
CA ASP A 26 24.76 -4.60 7.37
C ASP A 26 23.34 -5.16 7.51
N VAL A 27 23.18 -6.24 8.29
CA VAL A 27 21.90 -6.89 8.53
C VAL A 27 21.58 -6.86 10.02
N LYS A 28 20.51 -6.12 10.38
CA LYS A 28 20.06 -5.93 11.77
C LYS A 28 18.74 -6.65 12.01
N ALA A 29 18.82 -7.88 12.54
CA ALA A 29 17.69 -8.78 12.77
C ALA A 29 16.84 -8.50 14.04
N ASN A 30 17.21 -7.49 14.85
CA ASN A 30 16.53 -7.16 16.11
C ASN A 30 15.94 -5.74 16.12
N SER A 31 15.50 -5.25 14.98
CA SER A 31 14.97 -3.90 14.91
C SER A 31 13.53 -3.85 15.45
N LYS A 32 13.28 -3.05 16.49
CA LYS A 32 11.93 -2.77 17.01
C LYS A 32 11.18 -1.87 16.01
N SER A 33 10.66 -2.45 14.95
CA SER A 33 9.75 -1.78 14.02
C SER A 33 8.31 -2.17 14.37
N LYS A 34 7.51 -1.23 14.88
CA LYS A 34 6.11 -1.48 15.27
C LYS A 34 5.14 -1.66 14.08
N ARG A 35 5.59 -1.43 12.83
CA ARG A 35 4.68 -1.35 11.66
C ARG A 35 5.15 -2.06 10.38
N ARG A 36 6.46 -2.36 10.23
CA ARG A 36 7.02 -3.01 9.03
C ARG A 36 7.91 -4.19 9.43
N LEU A 37 7.87 -5.28 8.67
CA LEU A 37 8.69 -6.47 8.94
C LEU A 37 10.14 -6.29 8.51
N GLY A 38 10.39 -5.44 7.50
CA GLY A 38 11.70 -5.13 6.97
C GLY A 38 11.84 -3.65 6.59
N CYS A 39 13.09 -3.21 6.37
CA CYS A 39 13.41 -1.96 5.69
C CYS A 39 14.87 -1.96 5.22
N PHE A 40 15.07 -1.71 3.93
CA PHE A 40 16.33 -1.29 3.35
C PHE A 40 16.56 0.21 3.58
N ILE A 41 17.78 0.57 3.99
CA ILE A 41 18.21 1.94 4.23
C ILE A 41 19.51 2.16 3.47
N GLN A 42 19.43 2.94 2.40
CA GLN A 42 20.61 3.43 1.70
C GLN A 42 21.33 4.47 2.56
N LYS A 43 22.66 4.36 2.62
CA LYS A 43 23.51 5.36 3.26
C LYS A 43 24.25 6.16 2.20
N THR A 44 24.20 7.48 2.34
CA THR A 44 24.76 8.43 1.36
C THR A 44 26.21 8.82 1.66
N SER A 45 26.73 8.47 2.84
CA SER A 45 28.11 8.74 3.23
C SER A 45 28.99 7.54 2.93
N THR A 46 30.17 7.80 2.37
CA THR A 46 31.22 6.81 2.06
C THR A 46 31.66 5.98 3.27
N TYR A 47 31.45 6.49 4.49
CA TYR A 47 31.84 5.83 5.73
C TYR A 47 30.73 4.96 6.36
N GLN A 48 29.53 4.94 5.77
CA GLN A 48 28.39 4.20 6.31
C GLN A 48 27.94 3.10 5.35
N LYS A 49 27.82 1.88 5.87
CA LYS A 49 27.28 0.73 5.12
C LYS A 49 25.77 0.88 4.95
N ASN A 50 25.26 0.47 3.78
CA ASN A 50 23.83 0.25 3.60
C ASN A 50 23.32 -0.74 4.66
N ILE A 51 22.06 -0.61 5.08
CA ILE A 51 21.51 -1.42 6.18
C ILE A 51 20.20 -2.05 5.76
N ILE A 52 20.07 -3.35 5.96
CA ILE A 52 18.78 -4.04 5.98
C ILE A 52 18.40 -4.29 7.44
N LYS A 53 17.27 -3.72 7.85
CA LYS A 53 16.67 -3.95 9.17
C LYS A 53 15.52 -4.94 9.03
N ILE A 54 15.50 -5.97 9.86
CA ILE A 54 14.42 -6.96 9.91
C ILE A 54 13.84 -6.96 11.33
N SER A 55 12.53 -7.14 11.43
CA SER A 55 11.82 -7.26 12.70
C SER A 55 12.29 -8.49 13.45
N SER A 56 12.38 -8.37 14.78
CA SER A 56 12.53 -9.52 15.66
C SER A 56 11.31 -10.45 15.56
N ASN A 57 11.50 -11.71 15.93
CA ASN A 57 10.44 -12.73 16.08
C ASN A 57 9.78 -13.19 14.77
N LEU A 58 10.56 -13.32 13.70
CA LEU A 58 10.11 -13.98 12.47
C LEU A 58 10.57 -15.45 12.47
N THR A 59 9.77 -16.32 11.85
CA THR A 59 10.24 -17.67 11.50
C THR A 59 11.35 -17.55 10.45
N ASP A 60 12.22 -18.56 10.34
CA ASP A 60 13.32 -18.54 9.36
C ASP A 60 12.82 -18.37 7.92
N LYS A 61 11.71 -19.05 7.58
CA LYS A 61 11.02 -18.84 6.30
C LYS A 61 10.63 -17.38 6.08
N ARG A 62 9.91 -16.78 7.04
CA ARG A 62 9.43 -15.38 6.88
C ARG A 62 10.59 -14.39 6.90
N PHE A 63 11.65 -14.68 7.64
CA PHE A 63 12.87 -13.89 7.63
C PHE A 63 13.52 -13.90 6.25
N ILE A 64 13.65 -15.05 5.60
CA ILE A 64 14.20 -15.18 4.25
C ILE A 64 13.36 -14.39 3.23
N GLU A 65 12.03 -14.50 3.28
CA GLU A 65 11.12 -13.75 2.42
C GLU A 65 11.32 -12.23 2.58
N VAL A 66 11.34 -11.74 3.83
CA VAL A 66 11.55 -10.32 4.13
C VAL A 66 12.95 -9.85 3.74
N LEU A 67 13.99 -10.62 4.06
CA LEU A 67 15.37 -10.30 3.65
C LEU A 67 15.47 -10.19 2.13
N THR A 68 14.82 -11.09 1.41
CA THR A 68 14.83 -11.10 -0.06
C THR A 68 14.11 -9.89 -0.64
N HIS A 69 12.96 -9.52 -0.07
CA HIS A 69 12.25 -8.29 -0.44
C HIS A 69 13.14 -7.04 -0.26
N GLU A 70 13.75 -6.88 0.91
CA GLU A 70 14.62 -5.73 1.19
C GLU A 70 15.92 -5.77 0.37
N PHE A 71 16.43 -6.96 0.05
CA PHE A 71 17.58 -7.12 -0.82
C PHE A 71 17.26 -6.74 -2.27
N ALA A 72 16.07 -7.09 -2.77
CA ALA A 72 15.61 -6.68 -4.09
C ALA A 72 15.49 -5.15 -4.20
N HIS A 73 15.07 -4.45 -3.13
CA HIS A 73 15.13 -2.99 -3.07
C HIS A 73 16.55 -2.43 -3.22
N PHE A 74 17.55 -3.09 -2.61
CA PHE A 74 18.95 -2.72 -2.77
C PHE A 74 19.42 -2.90 -4.23
N VAL A 75 19.11 -4.04 -4.85
CA VAL A 75 19.48 -4.32 -6.25
C VAL A 75 18.85 -3.29 -7.19
N HIS A 76 17.54 -3.03 -7.05
CA HIS A 76 16.84 -2.01 -7.82
C HIS A 76 17.49 -0.63 -7.64
N ASN A 77 17.84 -0.25 -6.40
CA ASN A 77 18.49 1.03 -6.13
C ASN A 77 19.85 1.17 -6.84
N ILE A 78 20.69 0.11 -6.85
CA ILE A 78 21.94 0.11 -7.62
C ILE A 78 21.67 0.29 -9.11
N MET A 79 20.67 -0.42 -9.64
CA MET A 79 20.32 -0.35 -11.05
C MET A 79 19.91 1.05 -11.48
N ILE A 80 19.00 1.68 -10.74
CA ILE A 80 18.47 3.01 -11.10
C ILE A 80 19.48 4.14 -10.88
N ASN A 81 20.35 4.06 -9.86
CA ASN A 81 21.40 5.08 -9.66
C ASN A 81 22.41 5.18 -10.82
N ARG A 82 22.37 4.25 -11.78
CA ARG A 82 23.20 4.29 -13.00
C ARG A 82 22.58 5.13 -14.12
N ILE A 83 21.41 5.71 -13.90
CA ILE A 83 20.63 6.44 -14.92
C ILE A 83 20.39 7.87 -14.43
N GLU A 84 20.45 8.84 -15.35
CA GLU A 84 20.16 10.24 -15.05
C GLU A 84 18.64 10.55 -15.02
N ASP A 85 17.81 9.72 -15.68
CA ASP A 85 16.36 9.93 -15.84
C ASP A 85 15.52 8.87 -15.11
N ASN A 86 14.76 9.31 -14.10
CA ASN A 86 13.98 8.46 -13.18
C ASN A 86 12.58 8.05 -13.68
N ASN A 87 12.19 8.45 -14.90
CA ASN A 87 10.80 8.33 -15.36
C ASN A 87 10.44 6.93 -15.90
N ASP A 88 11.43 6.11 -16.28
CA ASP A 88 11.23 4.80 -16.93
C ASP A 88 11.83 3.62 -16.11
N ASN A 89 11.88 3.75 -14.78
CA ASN A 89 12.56 2.82 -13.88
C ASN A 89 12.18 1.34 -14.07
N LEU A 90 10.90 1.05 -14.32
CA LEU A 90 10.47 -0.35 -14.49
C LEU A 90 10.88 -0.92 -15.85
N ASN A 91 10.79 -0.11 -16.92
CA ASN A 91 11.25 -0.50 -18.25
C ASN A 91 12.74 -0.81 -18.22
N PHE A 92 13.52 -0.01 -17.50
CA PHE A 92 14.93 -0.28 -17.28
C PHE A 92 15.15 -1.59 -16.52
N VAL A 93 14.50 -1.79 -15.36
CA VAL A 93 14.69 -2.99 -14.52
C VAL A 93 14.40 -4.29 -15.29
N PHE A 94 13.50 -4.27 -16.28
CA PHE A 94 13.19 -5.42 -17.12
C PHE A 94 13.75 -5.32 -18.55
N ASN A 95 14.64 -4.36 -18.82
CA ASN A 95 15.25 -4.08 -20.12
C ASN A 95 14.24 -4.09 -21.29
N ILE A 96 13.17 -3.32 -21.15
CA ILE A 96 12.06 -3.22 -22.10
C ILE A 96 12.19 -1.92 -22.89
N ASP A 97 12.04 -2.01 -24.22
CA ASP A 97 11.85 -0.82 -25.05
C ASP A 97 10.52 -0.14 -24.70
N LYS A 98 10.59 1.11 -24.23
CA LYS A 98 9.43 1.93 -23.87
C LYS A 98 8.43 2.14 -25.01
N ASN A 99 8.89 2.01 -26.26
CA ASN A 99 8.02 2.11 -27.44
C ASN A 99 7.16 0.85 -27.62
N ASN A 100 7.53 -0.27 -26.99
CA ASN A 100 6.71 -1.48 -26.96
C ASN A 100 5.63 -1.38 -25.87
N ILE A 101 4.64 -0.52 -26.13
CA ILE A 101 3.57 -0.17 -25.18
C ILE A 101 2.82 -1.41 -24.68
N ASP A 102 2.60 -2.40 -25.54
CA ASP A 102 1.84 -3.60 -25.19
C ASP A 102 2.61 -4.50 -24.23
N LEU A 103 3.90 -4.72 -24.47
CA LEU A 103 4.77 -5.46 -23.55
C LEU A 103 4.87 -4.75 -22.19
N VAL A 104 5.03 -3.43 -22.19
CA VAL A 104 5.05 -2.61 -20.96
C VAL A 104 3.76 -2.77 -20.17
N LYS A 105 2.58 -2.75 -20.84
CA LYS A 105 1.28 -2.96 -20.17
C LYS A 105 1.14 -4.36 -19.59
N ILE A 106 1.59 -5.38 -20.33
CA ILE A 106 1.55 -6.79 -19.88
C ILE A 106 2.39 -6.96 -18.61
N ILE A 107 3.66 -6.54 -18.65
CA ILE A 107 4.58 -6.68 -17.52
C ILE A 107 4.08 -5.91 -16.28
N ASN A 108 3.61 -4.66 -16.46
CA ASN A 108 3.03 -3.90 -15.36
C ASN A 108 1.82 -4.62 -14.73
N LYS A 109 0.92 -5.17 -15.55
CA LYS A 109 -0.26 -5.90 -15.06
C LYS A 109 0.14 -7.16 -14.31
N GLU A 110 1.07 -7.92 -14.85
CA GLU A 110 1.59 -9.15 -14.23
C GLU A 110 2.24 -8.84 -12.87
N LEU A 111 3.10 -7.82 -12.77
CA LEU A 111 3.74 -7.41 -11.52
C LEU A 111 2.73 -6.96 -10.45
N ILE A 112 1.68 -6.24 -10.84
CA ILE A 112 0.58 -5.88 -9.92
C ILE A 112 -0.14 -7.14 -9.41
N ASN A 113 -0.41 -8.10 -10.29
CA ASN A 113 -1.05 -9.36 -9.89
C ASN A 113 -0.18 -10.17 -8.91
N VAL A 114 1.13 -10.23 -9.16
CA VAL A 114 2.08 -10.84 -8.22
C VAL A 114 2.05 -10.12 -6.87
N THR A 115 2.01 -8.78 -6.88
CA THR A 115 1.91 -7.99 -5.65
C THR A 115 0.64 -8.30 -4.85
N TYR A 116 -0.50 -8.47 -5.53
CA TYR A 116 -1.76 -8.89 -4.89
C TYR A 116 -1.68 -10.28 -4.25
N TYR A 117 -0.95 -11.20 -4.88
CA TYR A 117 -0.72 -12.53 -4.33
C TYR A 117 0.16 -12.50 -3.08
N VAL A 118 1.30 -11.78 -3.16
CA VAL A 118 2.30 -11.72 -2.09
C VAL A 118 1.79 -10.95 -0.87
N ASP A 119 1.10 -9.82 -1.07
CA ASP A 119 0.47 -9.05 0.00
C ASP A 119 -1.00 -8.79 -0.31
N LYS A 120 -1.90 -9.56 0.32
CA LYS A 120 -3.35 -9.42 0.16
C LYS A 120 -3.87 -8.01 0.44
N ASN A 121 -3.20 -7.21 1.27
CA ASN A 121 -3.64 -5.84 1.56
C ASN A 121 -3.46 -4.89 0.37
N SER A 122 -2.60 -5.26 -0.58
CA SER A 122 -2.31 -4.45 -1.77
C SER A 122 -3.46 -4.45 -2.79
N SER A 123 -4.43 -5.38 -2.70
CA SER A 123 -5.65 -5.36 -3.52
C SER A 123 -6.65 -4.28 -3.08
N PHE A 124 -6.49 -3.76 -1.85
CA PHE A 124 -7.37 -2.77 -1.21
C PHE A 124 -8.84 -3.21 -1.10
N GLU A 125 -9.13 -4.52 -1.16
CA GLU A 125 -10.48 -5.06 -1.22
C GLU A 125 -11.40 -4.51 -0.10
N ASN A 126 -10.94 -4.56 1.15
CA ASN A 126 -11.68 -4.01 2.30
C ASN A 126 -11.94 -2.50 2.18
N LEU A 127 -10.95 -1.72 1.72
CA LEU A 127 -11.11 -0.27 1.56
C LEU A 127 -12.07 0.07 0.40
N ASN A 128 -12.06 -0.73 -0.67
CA ASN A 128 -12.99 -0.58 -1.78
C ASN A 128 -14.41 -0.95 -1.35
N LYS A 129 -14.60 -2.04 -0.61
CA LYS A 129 -15.88 -2.43 -0.02
C LYS A 129 -16.45 -1.32 0.88
N ASP A 130 -15.65 -0.81 1.81
CA ASP A 130 -16.05 0.31 2.68
C ASP A 130 -16.46 1.55 1.87
N LYS A 131 -15.70 1.86 0.81
CA LYS A 131 -15.96 3.00 -0.07
C LYS A 131 -17.30 2.83 -0.81
N ASP A 132 -17.62 1.64 -1.26
CA ASP A 132 -18.88 1.33 -1.96
C ASP A 132 -20.08 1.33 -1.01
N GLU A 133 -19.94 0.80 0.20
CA GLU A 133 -20.98 0.91 1.24
C GLU A 133 -21.30 2.37 1.57
N ILE A 134 -20.27 3.21 1.73
CA ILE A 134 -20.45 4.65 1.96
C ILE A 134 -21.10 5.32 0.75
N LYS A 135 -20.69 4.97 -0.47
CA LYS A 135 -21.29 5.49 -1.71
C LYS A 135 -22.78 5.18 -1.78
N ASN A 136 -23.20 3.99 -1.37
CA ASN A 136 -24.61 3.60 -1.32
C ASN A 136 -25.37 4.40 -0.25
N LYS A 137 -24.83 4.54 0.96
CA LYS A 137 -25.43 5.37 2.02
C LYS A 137 -25.60 6.84 1.58
N ILE A 138 -24.61 7.39 0.87
CA ILE A 138 -24.69 8.74 0.28
C ILE A 138 -25.85 8.84 -0.70
N LYS A 139 -26.03 7.85 -1.59
CA LYS A 139 -27.14 7.83 -2.56
C LYS A 139 -28.50 7.79 -1.85
N THR A 140 -28.66 6.96 -0.83
CA THR A 140 -29.90 6.86 -0.04
C THR A 140 -30.25 8.19 0.61
N LEU A 141 -29.29 8.83 1.32
CA LEU A 141 -29.53 10.14 1.95
C LEU A 141 -29.83 11.24 0.93
N GLU A 142 -29.16 11.22 -0.22
CA GLU A 142 -29.43 12.16 -1.30
C GLU A 142 -30.86 12.02 -1.84
N ALA A 143 -31.35 10.79 -2.00
CA ALA A 143 -32.73 10.52 -2.42
C ALA A 143 -33.74 11.08 -1.41
N THR A 144 -33.56 10.80 -0.11
CA THR A 144 -34.44 11.32 0.95
C THR A 144 -34.47 12.84 1.03
N ILE A 145 -33.33 13.51 0.79
CA ILE A 145 -33.32 14.99 0.74
C ILE A 145 -34.09 15.50 -0.48
N LYS A 146 -33.98 14.81 -1.63
CA LYS A 146 -34.64 15.18 -2.88
C LYS A 146 -36.16 15.03 -2.85
N GLU A 147 -36.70 14.18 -1.98
CA GLU A 147 -38.16 14.06 -1.78
C GLU A 147 -38.80 15.42 -1.45
N LYS A 148 -38.12 16.26 -0.66
CA LYS A 148 -38.58 17.61 -0.32
C LYS A 148 -37.86 18.72 -1.08
N TYR A 149 -36.63 18.47 -1.53
CA TYR A 149 -35.82 19.44 -2.28
C TYR A 149 -35.37 18.83 -3.62
N PRO A 150 -36.25 18.74 -4.64
CA PRO A 150 -35.95 18.00 -5.89
C PRO A 150 -34.70 18.47 -6.63
N TYR A 151 -34.38 19.76 -6.55
CA TYR A 151 -33.21 20.37 -7.17
C TYR A 151 -31.92 20.28 -6.34
N PHE A 152 -31.95 19.56 -5.20
CA PHE A 152 -30.79 19.37 -4.35
C PHE A 152 -29.64 18.68 -5.10
N LEU A 153 -28.45 19.26 -4.99
CA LEU A 153 -27.21 18.69 -5.54
C LEU A 153 -26.13 18.69 -4.45
N LYS A 154 -25.63 17.52 -4.09
CA LYS A 154 -24.59 17.35 -3.03
C LYS A 154 -23.27 18.10 -3.29
N SER A 155 -22.99 18.43 -4.56
CA SER A 155 -21.81 19.18 -5.00
C SER A 155 -22.00 20.70 -4.93
N LYS A 156 -23.25 21.19 -4.81
CA LYS A 156 -23.57 22.61 -4.75
C LYS A 156 -23.91 23.06 -3.31
N PRO A 157 -23.83 24.37 -3.02
CA PRO A 157 -24.34 24.90 -1.76
C PRO A 157 -25.84 24.61 -1.60
N PHE A 158 -26.24 24.17 -0.40
CA PHE A 158 -27.64 23.97 -0.06
C PHE A 158 -28.14 25.20 0.72
N PHE A 159 -28.71 26.16 0.01
CA PHE A 159 -29.00 27.50 0.55
C PHE A 159 -30.03 27.49 1.68
N GLU A 160 -31.07 26.67 1.55
CA GLU A 160 -32.13 26.48 2.55
C GLU A 160 -31.55 25.98 3.87
N PHE A 161 -30.68 24.96 3.79
CA PHE A 161 -29.95 24.46 4.94
C PHE A 161 -28.99 25.50 5.53
N ASN A 162 -28.24 26.21 4.68
CA ASN A 162 -27.27 27.22 5.13
C ASN A 162 -27.95 28.36 5.89
N LYS A 163 -29.15 28.77 5.46
CA LYS A 163 -29.97 29.77 6.15
C LYS A 163 -30.41 29.26 7.53
N TYR A 164 -30.86 28.00 7.60
CA TYR A 164 -31.33 27.37 8.83
C TYR A 164 -30.21 27.20 9.88
N ILE A 165 -29.03 26.71 9.47
CA ILE A 165 -27.99 26.25 10.41
C ILE A 165 -27.14 27.39 11.00
N LYS A 166 -27.24 28.62 10.47
CA LYS A 166 -26.28 29.73 10.74
C LYS A 166 -26.02 30.00 12.23
N LYS A 167 -27.09 29.96 13.04
CA LYS A 167 -27.05 30.18 14.50
C LYS A 167 -27.10 28.89 15.33
N SER A 168 -27.18 27.72 14.70
CA SER A 168 -27.25 26.43 15.38
C SER A 168 -25.86 25.87 15.67
N GLU A 169 -25.70 25.25 16.83
CA GLU A 169 -24.47 24.50 17.18
C GLU A 169 -24.23 23.30 16.24
N ALA A 170 -25.28 22.77 15.60
CA ALA A 170 -25.15 21.69 14.63
C ALA A 170 -24.26 22.05 13.42
N ARG A 171 -24.00 23.35 13.17
CA ARG A 171 -23.04 23.78 12.12
C ARG A 171 -21.64 23.21 12.33
N PHE A 172 -21.24 22.94 13.57
CA PHE A 172 -19.95 22.32 13.87
C PHE A 172 -19.87 20.87 13.36
N LEU A 173 -21.00 20.18 13.27
CA LEU A 173 -21.10 18.82 12.73
C LEU A 173 -20.88 18.73 11.22
N LEU A 174 -20.92 19.87 10.50
CA LEU A 174 -20.53 19.92 9.10
C LEU A 174 -19.03 19.68 8.92
N LYS A 175 -18.22 20.12 9.89
CA LYS A 175 -16.76 20.00 9.86
C LYS A 175 -16.28 18.75 10.58
N TYR A 176 -16.85 18.41 11.72
CA TYR A 176 -16.38 17.34 12.60
C TYR A 176 -17.51 16.38 12.96
N ASP A 177 -17.23 15.07 13.01
CA ASP A 177 -18.27 14.08 13.29
C ASP A 177 -18.59 13.98 14.80
N ASN A 178 -17.64 14.40 15.64
CA ASN A 178 -17.78 14.54 17.09
C ASN A 178 -17.13 15.86 17.54
N VAL A 179 -17.82 16.63 18.38
CA VAL A 179 -17.36 17.94 18.85
C VAL A 179 -17.64 18.07 20.33
N LYS A 180 -16.63 18.52 21.09
CA LYS A 180 -16.80 18.98 22.47
C LYS A 180 -16.82 20.51 22.46
N LEU A 181 -17.97 21.09 22.79
CA LEU A 181 -18.15 22.53 22.94
C LEU A 181 -17.97 22.90 24.40
N ILE A 182 -17.14 23.92 24.65
CA ILE A 182 -16.94 24.50 25.97
C ILE A 182 -17.52 25.90 25.92
N THR A 183 -18.52 26.16 26.76
CA THR A 183 -19.12 27.49 26.84
C THR A 183 -18.16 28.48 27.52
N PRO A 184 -17.95 29.69 26.97
CA PRO A 184 -16.91 30.62 27.44
C PRO A 184 -17.05 31.04 28.91
N PHE A 185 -18.28 31.11 29.43
CA PHE A 185 -18.55 31.75 30.73
C PHE A 185 -18.73 30.76 31.89
N LEU A 186 -19.32 29.59 31.64
CA LEU A 186 -19.63 28.59 32.68
C LEU A 186 -18.77 27.32 32.56
N ARG A 187 -17.86 27.27 31.57
CA ARG A 187 -17.07 26.07 31.20
C ARG A 187 -17.89 24.79 31.09
N ARG A 188 -19.20 24.90 30.83
CA ARG A 188 -20.06 23.73 30.64
C ARG A 188 -19.67 23.04 29.35
N GLU A 189 -19.50 21.74 29.46
CA GLU A 189 -19.09 20.88 28.35
C GLU A 189 -20.34 20.28 27.70
N LYS A 190 -20.44 20.43 26.38
CA LYS A 190 -21.49 19.80 25.58
C LYS A 190 -20.84 18.97 24.49
N SER A 191 -21.12 17.68 24.48
CA SER A 191 -20.65 16.76 23.43
C SER A 191 -21.72 16.61 22.37
N LEU A 192 -21.38 16.93 21.12
CA LEU A 192 -22.22 16.73 19.94
C LEU A 192 -21.64 15.62 19.08
N SER A 193 -22.50 14.77 18.53
CA SER A 193 -22.10 13.72 17.60
C SER A 193 -23.12 13.56 16.49
N ILE A 194 -22.64 13.22 15.29
CA ILE A 194 -23.51 12.84 14.17
C ILE A 194 -24.37 11.62 14.50
N ASN A 195 -23.87 10.71 15.35
CA ASN A 195 -24.61 9.52 15.76
C ASN A 195 -25.83 9.86 16.63
N ASN A 196 -25.78 10.97 17.38
CA ASN A 196 -26.83 11.41 18.28
C ASN A 196 -27.70 12.53 17.68
N ILE A 197 -27.52 12.87 16.40
CA ILE A 197 -28.12 14.05 15.79
C ILE A 197 -29.65 14.09 15.88
N ASP A 198 -30.33 12.94 15.82
CA ASP A 198 -31.79 12.88 15.98
C ASP A 198 -32.23 13.19 17.41
N LYS A 199 -31.41 12.84 18.40
CA LYS A 199 -31.68 13.10 19.82
C LYS A 199 -31.32 14.53 20.20
N ASP A 200 -30.18 15.02 19.71
CA ASP A 200 -29.62 16.34 20.07
C ASP A 200 -30.32 17.48 19.32
N PHE A 201 -30.92 17.20 18.16
CA PHE A 201 -31.61 18.18 17.30
C PHE A 201 -32.96 17.64 16.81
N LYS A 202 -33.87 17.33 17.76
CA LYS A 202 -35.20 16.77 17.48
C LYS A 202 -36.04 17.66 16.56
N ASP A 203 -36.01 18.97 16.81
CA ASP A 203 -36.81 19.96 16.06
C ASP A 203 -36.23 20.28 14.66
N MET A 204 -35.05 19.75 14.34
CA MET A 204 -34.46 19.93 13.02
C MET A 204 -35.22 19.10 11.97
N PRO A 205 -35.55 19.65 10.79
CA PRO A 205 -36.10 18.86 9.70
C PRO A 205 -35.21 17.66 9.37
N ILE A 206 -35.84 16.51 9.06
CA ILE A 206 -35.13 15.27 8.78
C ILE A 206 -34.14 15.42 7.60
N GLU A 207 -34.48 16.23 6.61
CA GLU A 207 -33.64 16.49 5.44
C GLU A 207 -32.36 17.23 5.83
N PHE A 208 -32.44 18.12 6.83
CA PHE A 208 -31.27 18.86 7.32
C PHE A 208 -30.37 17.97 8.20
N ARG A 209 -30.94 17.08 9.01
CA ARG A 209 -30.15 16.04 9.72
C ARG A 209 -29.48 15.10 8.73
N ASN A 210 -30.21 14.67 7.70
CA ASN A 210 -29.68 13.83 6.63
C ASN A 210 -28.60 14.53 5.81
N TYR A 211 -28.71 15.85 5.59
CA TYR A 211 -27.65 16.63 4.96
C TYR A 211 -26.37 16.66 5.79
N ILE A 212 -26.45 16.80 7.12
CA ILE A 212 -25.28 16.74 8.00
C ILE A 212 -24.61 15.35 7.93
N ARG A 213 -25.40 14.27 7.99
CA ARG A 213 -24.91 12.89 7.80
C ARG A 213 -24.25 12.70 6.44
N LEU A 214 -24.87 13.21 5.37
CA LEU A 214 -24.35 13.18 4.01
C LEU A 214 -22.97 13.85 3.94
N ARG A 215 -22.80 15.03 4.56
CA ARG A 215 -21.51 15.72 4.61
C ARG A 215 -20.44 14.96 5.39
N SER A 216 -20.79 14.21 6.44
CA SER A 216 -19.83 13.30 7.09
C SER A 216 -19.43 12.13 6.20
N LEU A 217 -20.39 11.46 5.57
CA LEU A 217 -20.10 10.34 4.68
C LEU A 217 -19.25 10.75 3.47
N ILE A 218 -19.48 11.93 2.90
CA ILE A 218 -18.63 12.49 1.83
C ILE A 218 -17.18 12.66 2.33
N LYS A 219 -16.97 13.25 3.52
CA LYS A 219 -15.63 13.37 4.11
C LYS A 219 -14.98 12.00 4.32
N LYS A 220 -15.74 11.01 4.84
CA LYS A 220 -15.26 9.64 5.04
C LYS A 220 -14.85 8.99 3.71
N GLN A 221 -15.65 9.14 2.65
CA GLN A 221 -15.34 8.66 1.31
C GLN A 221 -14.08 9.30 0.74
N THR A 222 -13.91 10.62 0.91
CA THR A 222 -12.69 11.34 0.49
C THR A 222 -11.46 10.81 1.23
N ASN A 223 -11.56 10.58 2.55
CA ASN A 223 -10.45 10.06 3.35
C ASN A 223 -10.05 8.64 2.94
N ILE A 224 -11.01 7.75 2.69
CA ILE A 224 -10.74 6.40 2.17
C ILE A 224 -10.09 6.47 0.79
N THR A 225 -10.59 7.34 -0.10
CA THR A 225 -9.99 7.53 -1.43
C THR A 225 -8.55 8.02 -1.34
N LYS A 226 -8.26 9.00 -0.46
CA LYS A 226 -6.89 9.46 -0.19
C LYS A 226 -6.01 8.32 0.34
N LYS A 227 -6.53 7.50 1.26
CA LYS A 227 -5.81 6.33 1.81
C LYS A 227 -5.47 5.32 0.71
N ILE A 228 -6.43 4.95 -0.14
CA ILE A 228 -6.21 4.06 -1.29
C ILE A 228 -5.15 4.65 -2.22
N ASN A 229 -5.24 5.93 -2.58
CA ASN A 229 -4.27 6.56 -3.48
C ASN A 229 -2.86 6.59 -2.90
N ASN A 230 -2.72 6.86 -1.60
CA ASN A 230 -1.42 6.83 -0.92
C ASN A 230 -0.83 5.40 -0.91
N LEU A 231 -1.65 4.39 -0.66
CA LEU A 231 -1.21 3.00 -0.71
C LEU A 231 -0.87 2.56 -2.14
N LYS A 232 -1.66 2.95 -3.14
CA LYS A 232 -1.38 2.69 -4.56
C LYS A 232 -0.02 3.26 -4.98
N LYS A 233 0.29 4.49 -4.58
CA LYS A 233 1.61 5.10 -4.86
C LYS A 233 2.76 4.27 -4.30
N TYR A 234 2.57 3.63 -3.15
CA TYR A 234 3.56 2.74 -2.56
C TYR A 234 3.63 1.40 -3.30
N TYR A 235 2.52 0.66 -3.36
CA TYR A 235 2.47 -0.69 -3.93
C TYR A 235 2.75 -0.74 -5.44
N TYR A 236 2.45 0.32 -6.18
CA TYR A 236 2.69 0.39 -7.63
C TYR A 236 3.96 1.18 -7.97
N SER A 237 4.80 1.50 -6.98
CA SER A 237 6.11 2.05 -7.27
C SER A 237 7.00 0.98 -7.94
N PRO A 238 7.83 1.33 -8.94
CA PRO A 238 8.68 0.36 -9.64
C PRO A 238 9.54 -0.50 -8.70
N ASN A 239 10.10 0.14 -7.67
CA ASN A 239 10.93 -0.52 -6.66
C ASN A 239 10.15 -1.57 -5.84
N GLU A 240 8.91 -1.24 -5.44
CA GLU A 240 8.06 -2.17 -4.70
C GLU A 240 7.56 -3.31 -5.60
N LEU A 241 7.17 -3.02 -6.84
CA LEU A 241 6.75 -4.04 -7.80
C LEU A 241 7.86 -5.06 -8.07
N PHE A 242 9.09 -4.59 -8.28
CA PHE A 242 10.25 -5.47 -8.44
C PHE A 242 10.52 -6.30 -7.17
N ALA A 243 10.55 -5.66 -5.99
CA ALA A 243 10.80 -6.37 -4.74
C ALA A 243 9.73 -7.44 -4.43
N ARG A 244 8.45 -7.13 -4.67
CA ARG A 244 7.33 -8.08 -4.53
C ARG A 244 7.43 -9.22 -5.53
N PHE A 245 7.88 -8.95 -6.74
CA PHE A 245 8.09 -9.99 -7.74
C PHE A 245 9.18 -10.99 -7.30
N ILE A 246 10.33 -10.51 -6.82
CA ILE A 246 11.39 -11.39 -6.30
C ILE A 246 10.91 -12.13 -5.05
N GLU A 247 10.24 -11.46 -4.10
CA GLU A 247 9.63 -12.11 -2.92
C GLU A 247 8.65 -13.23 -3.34
N GLY A 248 7.83 -12.97 -4.36
CA GLY A 248 6.89 -13.94 -4.91
C GLY A 248 7.57 -15.19 -5.47
N ILE A 249 8.70 -15.05 -6.18
CA ILE A 249 9.48 -16.19 -6.70
C ILE A 249 9.94 -17.10 -5.55
N ILE A 250 10.32 -16.53 -4.41
CA ILE A 250 10.75 -17.31 -3.24
C ILE A 250 9.56 -18.01 -2.57
N ILE A 251 8.41 -17.34 -2.51
CA ILE A 251 7.20 -17.89 -1.90
C ILE A 251 6.65 -19.05 -2.72
N ASP A 252 6.45 -18.85 -4.02
CA ASP A 252 5.91 -19.86 -4.93
C ASP A 252 6.31 -19.59 -6.40
N LYS A 253 7.50 -20.05 -6.77
CA LYS A 253 8.05 -19.94 -8.14
C LYS A 253 7.08 -20.39 -9.23
N ASN A 254 6.38 -21.52 -9.02
CA ASN A 254 5.51 -22.10 -10.03
C ASN A 254 4.29 -21.22 -10.26
N LEU A 255 3.67 -20.75 -9.18
CA LEU A 255 2.56 -19.83 -9.30
C LEU A 255 2.97 -18.51 -9.96
N ILE A 256 4.13 -17.93 -9.60
CA ILE A 256 4.60 -16.70 -10.25
C ILE A 256 4.82 -16.92 -11.74
N LYS A 257 5.40 -18.05 -12.15
CA LYS A 257 5.54 -18.40 -13.57
C LYS A 257 4.19 -18.46 -14.28
N THR A 258 3.14 -18.97 -13.63
CA THR A 258 1.79 -19.01 -14.21
C THR A 258 1.12 -17.64 -14.26
N VAL A 259 1.20 -16.84 -13.19
CA VAL A 259 0.50 -15.55 -13.05
C VAL A 259 1.19 -14.42 -13.80
N ALA A 260 2.51 -14.52 -13.97
CA ALA A 260 3.37 -13.50 -14.54
C ALA A 260 4.38 -14.08 -15.54
N ASN A 261 3.90 -14.90 -16.49
CA ASN A 261 4.76 -15.66 -17.40
C ASN A 261 5.72 -14.76 -18.21
N THR A 262 5.23 -13.63 -18.72
CA THR A 262 6.05 -12.74 -19.56
C THR A 262 7.17 -12.12 -18.75
N THR A 263 6.82 -11.55 -17.60
CA THR A 263 7.73 -10.95 -16.63
C THR A 263 8.74 -11.98 -16.12
N TYR A 264 8.27 -13.19 -15.82
CA TYR A 264 9.10 -14.30 -15.35
C TYR A 264 10.16 -14.69 -16.37
N ASN A 265 9.77 -14.93 -17.63
CA ASN A 265 10.72 -15.34 -18.66
C ASN A 265 11.74 -14.23 -18.96
N GLN A 266 11.28 -12.97 -19.04
CA GLN A 266 12.16 -11.81 -19.21
C GLN A 266 13.14 -11.68 -18.04
N PHE A 267 12.67 -11.82 -16.81
CA PHE A 267 13.51 -11.76 -15.61
C PHE A 267 14.60 -12.83 -15.63
N TYR A 268 14.26 -14.10 -15.87
CA TYR A 268 15.25 -15.17 -15.85
C TYR A 268 16.27 -15.03 -16.98
N TYR A 269 15.85 -14.65 -18.19
CA TYR A 269 16.77 -14.31 -19.27
C TYR A 269 17.77 -13.24 -18.84
N LEU A 270 17.31 -12.14 -18.24
CA LEU A 270 18.18 -11.06 -17.77
C LEU A 270 19.07 -11.50 -16.60
N LEU A 271 18.56 -12.31 -15.68
CA LEU A 271 19.30 -12.84 -14.53
C LEU A 271 20.49 -13.69 -14.97
N GLU A 272 20.27 -14.61 -15.92
CA GLU A 272 21.30 -15.49 -16.47
C GLU A 272 22.38 -14.71 -17.24
N ASN A 273 21.99 -13.62 -17.89
CA ASN A 273 22.92 -12.70 -18.56
C ASN A 273 23.60 -11.70 -17.60
N GLY A 274 23.46 -11.87 -16.28
CA GLY A 274 24.14 -11.03 -15.28
C GLY A 274 23.61 -9.60 -15.16
N TYR A 275 22.40 -9.34 -15.65
CA TYR A 275 21.81 -7.99 -15.70
C TYR A 275 21.55 -7.40 -14.30
N TYR A 276 21.18 -8.26 -13.34
CA TYR A 276 20.85 -7.86 -11.97
C TYR A 276 22.07 -8.01 -11.04
N PRO A 277 22.69 -6.91 -10.57
CA PRO A 277 23.88 -6.99 -9.73
C PRO A 277 23.63 -7.79 -8.46
N TYR A 278 24.53 -8.73 -8.15
CA TYR A 278 24.52 -9.55 -6.92
C TYR A 278 23.31 -10.48 -6.74
N LEU A 279 22.30 -10.40 -7.61
CA LEU A 279 21.04 -11.11 -7.43
C LEU A 279 21.13 -12.59 -7.79
N ASN A 280 21.86 -12.94 -8.85
CA ASN A 280 22.03 -14.34 -9.25
C ASN A 280 22.73 -15.15 -8.16
N ASP A 281 23.85 -14.63 -7.65
CA ASP A 281 24.58 -15.22 -6.52
C ASP A 281 23.70 -15.32 -5.27
N TYR A 282 22.91 -14.28 -4.96
CA TYR A 282 21.96 -14.32 -3.83
C TYR A 282 20.93 -15.47 -3.99
N LEU A 283 20.31 -15.60 -5.17
CA LEU A 283 19.29 -16.61 -5.43
C LEU A 283 19.85 -18.03 -5.47
N SER A 284 21.14 -18.20 -5.78
CA SER A 284 21.80 -19.51 -5.76
C SER A 284 21.76 -20.19 -4.38
N PHE A 285 21.84 -19.41 -3.29
CA PHE A 285 21.77 -19.92 -1.91
C PHE A 285 20.38 -20.47 -1.54
N LEU A 286 19.34 -20.07 -2.27
CA LEU A 286 17.97 -20.53 -2.04
C LEU A 286 17.70 -21.89 -2.67
N LYS A 287 18.70 -22.51 -3.33
CA LYS A 287 18.54 -23.73 -4.13
C LYS A 287 17.33 -23.67 -5.06
N LEU A 288 16.97 -22.46 -5.50
CA LEU A 288 16.08 -22.31 -6.63
C LEU A 288 16.88 -22.89 -7.79
N ASN A 289 16.70 -24.17 -8.11
CA ASN A 289 17.34 -24.78 -9.27
C ASN A 289 17.09 -23.83 -10.45
N ILE A 290 18.16 -23.16 -10.89
CA ILE A 290 18.12 -22.20 -12.00
C ILE A 290 17.97 -22.98 -13.32
N MET A 291 18.09 -24.31 -13.30
CA MET A 291 17.90 -25.15 -14.48
C MET A 291 17.04 -26.37 -14.17
N GLN A 292 15.87 -26.43 -14.83
CA GLN A 292 15.31 -27.62 -15.47
C GLN A 292 14.14 -27.14 -16.36
N HIS A 293 14.51 -26.55 -17.50
CA HIS A 293 14.07 -26.91 -18.85
C HIS A 293 14.93 -26.14 -19.85
#